data_AF-A0A1S2HJV9-F1
#
_entry.id   AF-A0A1S2HJV9-F1
#
_cell.length_a   1.000
_cell.length_b   1.000
_cell.length_c   1.000
_cell.angle_alpha   90.00
_cell.angle_beta   90.00
_cell.angle_gamma   90.00
#
_symmetry.space_group_name_H-M   'P 1'
#
loop_
_entity.id
_entity.type
_entity.pdbx_description
1 polymer ?
#
loop_
_entity_poly.entity_id
_entity_poly.type
_entity_poly.pdbx_seq_one_letter_code
_entity_poly.pdbx_strand_id
1 'polypeptide(L)'
;MALDVEGSTVTINHLSGSGFRLWTDTAPPVIEFAVDDPSNLERMRVWNVWRSPYGSEDAWTGNFGMIVEQEVDSMVVRCSNGLGDVDFEDFRFRIEFSHA
;
A
#
# COMPACT_ATOMS: atom_id res chain seq x y z
N MET A 1 5.06 -0.91 -0.58
CA MET A 1 3.66 -0.93 -0.07
C MET A 1 3.11 -2.32 -0.21
N ALA A 2 2.28 -2.76 0.74
CA ALA A 2 1.41 -3.91 0.58
C ALA A 2 -0.06 -3.48 0.50
N LEU A 3 -0.81 -4.18 -0.34
CA LEU A 3 -2.25 -4.09 -0.51
C LEU A 3 -2.82 -5.49 -0.28
N ASP A 4 -3.77 -5.64 0.64
CA ASP A 4 -4.54 -6.88 0.82
C ASP A 4 -6.03 -6.57 0.75
N VAL A 5 -6.79 -7.51 0.21
CA VAL A 5 -8.25 -7.51 0.20
C VAL A 5 -8.80 -8.80 0.81
N GLU A 6 -9.95 -8.67 1.48
CA GLU A 6 -10.67 -9.74 2.15
C GLU A 6 -12.09 -9.80 1.58
N GLY A 7 -12.57 -11.01 1.27
CA GLY A 7 -13.87 -11.25 0.64
C GLY A 7 -13.92 -11.03 -0.89
N SER A 8 -12.88 -10.44 -1.49
CA SER A 8 -12.80 -10.18 -2.93
C SER A 8 -11.36 -10.36 -3.46
N THR A 9 -11.15 -10.03 -4.73
CA THR A 9 -9.82 -9.94 -5.36
C THR A 9 -9.61 -8.55 -5.96
N VAL A 10 -8.35 -8.17 -6.14
CA VAL A 10 -7.96 -6.99 -6.92
C VAL A 10 -7.19 -7.42 -8.15
N THR A 11 -7.41 -6.70 -9.25
CA THR A 11 -6.67 -6.89 -10.49
C THR A 11 -5.69 -5.73 -10.71
N ILE A 12 -4.41 -6.07 -10.94
CA ILE A 12 -3.31 -5.14 -11.29
C ILE A 12 -2.61 -5.69 -12.54
N ASN A 13 -2.52 -4.92 -13.63
CA ASN A 13 -1.84 -5.35 -14.87
C ASN A 13 -2.21 -6.78 -15.31
N HIS A 14 -3.52 -7.10 -15.30
CA HIS A 14 -4.08 -8.42 -15.64
C HIS A 14 -3.82 -9.55 -14.65
N LEU A 15 -3.15 -9.29 -13.53
CA LEU A 15 -2.96 -10.24 -12.45
C LEU A 15 -4.03 -10.00 -11.39
N SER A 16 -4.84 -11.02 -11.10
CA SER A 16 -5.83 -10.98 -10.04
C SER A 16 -5.33 -11.72 -8.80
N GLY A 17 -5.56 -11.16 -7.62
CA GLY A 17 -5.15 -11.78 -6.36
C GLY A 17 -5.77 -11.10 -5.14
N SER A 18 -5.65 -11.74 -3.98
CA SER A 18 -6.11 -11.18 -2.70
C SER A 18 -5.10 -10.24 -2.06
N GLY A 19 -3.89 -10.12 -2.63
CA GLY A 19 -2.88 -9.18 -2.12
C GLY A 19 -1.68 -9.02 -3.04
N PHE A 20 -1.08 -7.84 -3.00
CA PHE A 20 0.05 -7.44 -3.84
C PHE A 20 1.10 -6.70 -3.02
N ARG A 21 2.37 -6.91 -3.37
CA ARG A 21 3.53 -6.18 -2.82
C ARG A 21 4.09 -5.31 -3.94
N LEU A 22 4.00 -4.00 -3.73
CA LEU A 22 4.35 -2.96 -4.70
C LEU A 22 5.63 -2.30 -4.21
N TRP A 23 6.75 -2.61 -4.88
CA TRP A 23 8.08 -2.13 -4.51
C TRP A 23 8.52 -1.00 -5.41
N THR A 24 9.06 0.08 -4.84
CA THR A 24 9.42 1.30 -5.58
C THR A 24 10.51 1.11 -6.64
N ASP A 25 11.29 0.03 -6.53
CA ASP A 25 12.35 -0.32 -7.49
C ASP A 25 11.84 -1.15 -8.68
N THR A 26 10.69 -1.83 -8.55
CA THR A 26 10.14 -2.70 -9.61
C THR A 26 8.76 -2.28 -10.11
N ALA A 27 7.99 -1.56 -9.30
CA ALA A 27 6.67 -1.07 -9.66
C ALA A 27 6.78 0.23 -10.48
N PRO A 28 5.87 0.47 -11.44
CA PRO A 28 5.72 1.78 -12.03
C PRO A 28 5.30 2.82 -10.97
N PRO A 29 5.59 4.11 -11.18
CA PRO A 29 5.26 5.16 -10.22
C PRO A 29 3.76 5.37 -10.01
N VAL A 30 2.94 4.93 -10.97
CA VAL A 30 1.47 4.93 -10.90
C VAL A 30 1.00 3.52 -11.20
N ILE A 31 0.09 3.02 -10.35
CA ILE A 31 -0.53 1.71 -10.50
C ILE A 31 -2.04 1.89 -10.42
N GLU A 32 -2.74 1.45 -11.45
CA GLU A 32 -4.19 1.32 -11.43
C GLU A 32 -4.56 -0.10 -10.96
N PHE A 33 -5.56 -0.19 -10.10
CA PHE A 33 -6.12 -1.45 -9.65
C PHE A 33 -7.63 -1.36 -9.56
N ALA A 34 -8.30 -2.48 -9.78
CA ALA A 34 -9.74 -2.61 -9.65
C ALA A 34 -10.08 -3.72 -8.65
N VAL A 35 -11.09 -3.49 -7.81
CA VAL A 35 -11.70 -4.56 -7.00
C VAL A 35 -12.68 -5.31 -7.91
N ASP A 36 -12.48 -6.61 -8.08
CA ASP A 36 -13.19 -7.40 -9.10
C ASP A 36 -14.67 -7.59 -8.74
N ASP A 37 -14.96 -7.81 -7.45
CA ASP A 37 -16.32 -7.86 -6.92
C ASP A 37 -16.43 -6.97 -5.67
N PRO A 38 -16.73 -5.67 -5.85
CA PRO A 38 -16.85 -4.73 -4.74
C PRO A 38 -17.98 -5.06 -3.78
N SER A 39 -18.99 -5.82 -4.21
CA SER A 39 -20.14 -6.17 -3.37
C SER A 39 -19.79 -7.19 -2.28
N ASN A 40 -18.76 -8.00 -2.53
CA ASN A 40 -18.22 -8.98 -1.58
C ASN A 40 -16.96 -8.47 -0.84
N LEU A 41 -16.52 -7.24 -1.06
CA LEU A 41 -15.36 -6.67 -0.37
C LEU A 41 -15.68 -6.43 1.11
N GLU A 42 -15.07 -7.22 1.99
CA GLU A 42 -15.21 -7.06 3.45
C GLU A 42 -14.22 -6.01 3.98
N ARG A 43 -13.00 -6.01 3.44
CA ARG A 43 -11.94 -5.09 3.87
C ARG A 43 -10.86 -4.96 2.81
N MET A 44 -10.36 -3.74 2.64
CA MET A 44 -9.10 -3.45 1.94
C MET A 44 -8.10 -2.86 2.94
N ARG A 45 -6.87 -3.38 2.96
CA ARG A 45 -5.79 -2.92 3.84
C ARG A 45 -4.62 -2.46 2.99
N VAL A 46 -4.10 -1.28 3.30
CA VAL A 46 -2.87 -0.76 2.69
C VAL A 46 -1.92 -0.37 3.80
N TRP A 47 -0.67 -0.80 3.69
CA TRP A 47 0.38 -0.42 4.65
C TRP A 47 1.76 -0.32 4.00
N ASN A 48 2.67 0.37 4.69
CA ASN A 48 4.06 0.42 4.30
C ASN A 48 4.77 -0.89 4.67
N VAL A 49 5.53 -1.42 3.72
CA VAL A 49 6.39 -2.60 3.87
C VAL A 49 7.74 -2.27 3.28
N TRP A 50 8.79 -2.82 3.88
CA TRP A 50 10.17 -2.52 3.54
C TRP A 50 10.92 -3.82 3.30
N ARG A 51 12.00 -3.76 2.52
CA ARG A 51 12.95 -4.87 2.43
C ARG A 51 14.08 -4.61 3.40
N SER A 52 14.33 -5.56 4.30
CA SER A 52 15.51 -5.53 5.15
C SER A 52 16.77 -5.63 4.29
N PRO A 53 17.96 -5.28 4.84
CA PRO A 53 19.23 -5.48 4.15
C PRO A 53 19.49 -6.93 3.71
N TYR A 54 18.81 -7.90 4.33
CA TYR A 54 18.92 -9.33 4.02
C TYR A 54 17.84 -9.82 3.03
N GLY A 55 17.01 -8.90 2.52
CA GLY A 55 15.99 -9.18 1.50
C GLY A 55 14.65 -9.68 2.05
N SER A 56 14.49 -9.80 3.36
CA SER A 56 13.20 -10.15 3.97
C SER A 56 12.23 -8.97 3.95
N GLU A 57 10.94 -9.23 3.78
CA GLU A 57 9.90 -8.23 4.05
C GLU A 57 9.88 -7.91 5.55
N ASP A 58 9.84 -6.63 5.88
CA ASP A 58 9.70 -6.11 7.23
C ASP A 58 8.54 -5.11 7.28
N ALA A 59 7.79 -5.15 8.38
CA ALA A 59 6.61 -4.34 8.65
C ALA A 59 6.31 -4.38 10.16
N TRP A 60 5.73 -3.30 10.68
CA TRP A 60 5.20 -3.24 12.06
C TRP A 60 6.25 -3.34 13.18
N THR A 61 7.53 -3.18 12.88
CA THR A 61 8.63 -3.23 13.85
C THR A 61 9.15 -1.82 14.15
N GLY A 62 9.88 -1.64 15.26
CA GLY A 62 10.56 -0.37 15.57
C GLY A 62 9.68 0.88 15.47
N ASN A 63 10.17 1.87 14.73
CA ASN A 63 9.53 3.17 14.51
C ASN A 63 8.70 3.22 13.20
N PHE A 64 8.24 2.08 12.69
CA PHE A 64 7.42 2.03 11.48
C PHE A 64 6.11 2.76 11.74
N GLY A 65 5.68 3.58 10.79
CA GLY A 65 4.44 4.32 10.96
C GLY A 65 3.96 4.94 9.67
N MET A 66 2.68 5.33 9.68
CA MET A 66 2.01 6.01 8.59
C MET A 66 1.26 7.21 9.14
N ILE A 67 1.49 8.38 8.56
CA ILE A 67 0.58 9.53 8.66
C ILE A 67 -0.32 9.46 7.43
N VAL A 68 -1.64 9.44 7.66
CA VAL A 68 -2.65 9.41 6.61
C VAL A 68 -3.42 10.71 6.63
N GLU A 69 -3.32 11.47 5.54
CA GLU A 69 -4.05 12.71 5.31
C GLU A 69 -5.19 12.41 4.32
N GLN A 70 -6.43 12.44 4.81
CA GLN A 70 -7.62 12.16 3.99
C GLN A 70 -8.07 13.41 3.24
N GLU A 71 -8.40 13.23 1.96
CA GLU A 71 -9.02 14.20 1.07
C GLU A 71 -10.35 13.62 0.56
N VAL A 72 -11.09 14.35 -0.28
CA VAL A 72 -12.43 13.93 -0.74
C VAL A 72 -12.39 12.63 -1.54
N ASP A 73 -11.53 12.57 -2.56
CA ASP A 73 -11.41 11.42 -3.48
C ASP A 73 -9.98 10.83 -3.45
N SER A 74 -9.24 11.08 -2.38
CA SER A 74 -7.85 10.66 -2.26
C SER A 74 -7.40 10.58 -0.81
N MET A 75 -6.26 9.93 -0.60
CA MET A 75 -5.49 10.04 0.63
C MET A 75 -4.01 10.12 0.31
N VAL A 76 -3.32 11.02 1.01
CA VAL A 76 -1.85 11.12 0.98
C VAL A 76 -1.32 10.37 2.19
N VAL A 77 -0.32 9.52 1.97
CA VAL A 77 0.26 8.69 3.01
C VAL A 77 1.76 8.92 3.06
N ARG A 78 2.26 9.21 4.26
CA ARG A 78 3.66 9.49 4.57
C ARG A 78 4.16 8.44 5.55
N CYS A 79 5.23 7.74 5.22
CA CYS A 79 5.64 6.51 5.89
C CYS A 79 7.04 6.65 6.47
N SER A 80 7.22 6.15 7.69
CA SER A 80 8.53 5.92 8.32
C SER A 80 8.99 4.49 8.09
N ASN A 81 10.26 4.31 7.77
CA ASN A 81 10.93 3.00 7.64
C ASN A 81 11.29 2.37 8.98
N GLY A 82 11.13 3.15 10.06
CA GLY A 82 11.35 2.78 11.45
C GLY A 82 12.74 2.32 11.86
N LEU A 83 13.75 2.58 11.03
CA LEU A 83 15.16 2.47 11.38
C LEU A 83 15.66 3.83 11.88
N GLY A 84 16.20 3.86 13.10
CA GLY A 84 16.70 5.09 13.70
C GLY A 84 15.58 6.04 14.13
N ASP A 85 15.80 7.33 13.92
CA ASP A 85 14.82 8.38 14.25
C ASP A 85 13.61 8.29 13.31
N VAL A 86 12.43 8.62 13.82
CA VAL A 86 11.19 8.63 13.02
C VAL A 86 11.30 9.69 11.92
N ASP A 87 11.22 9.26 10.66
CA ASP A 87 11.13 10.14 9.51
C ASP A 87 9.98 9.71 8.57
N PHE A 88 8.86 10.44 8.56
CA PHE A 88 7.73 10.12 7.69
C PHE A 88 7.96 10.47 6.21
N GLU A 89 9.14 10.98 5.87
CA GLU A 89 9.52 11.28 4.50
C GLU A 89 10.24 10.14 3.79
N ASP A 90 10.56 9.05 4.51
CA ASP A 90 11.23 7.87 3.95
C ASP A 90 10.48 7.30 2.73
N PHE A 91 9.14 7.32 2.76
CA PHE A 91 8.32 6.94 1.62
C PHE A 91 6.97 7.66 1.63
N ARG A 92 6.55 8.13 0.46
CA ARG A 92 5.26 8.80 0.28
C ARG A 92 4.52 8.24 -0.92
N PHE A 93 3.22 8.10 -0.77
CA PHE A 93 2.34 7.73 -1.88
C PHE A 93 0.97 8.39 -1.72
N ARG A 94 0.22 8.40 -2.81
CA ARG A 94 -1.19 8.82 -2.83
C ARG A 94 -2.03 7.66 -3.34
N ILE A 95 -3.20 7.48 -2.74
CA ILE A 95 -4.27 6.63 -3.28
C ILE A 95 -5.37 7.56 -3.73
N GLU A 96 -5.83 7.40 -4.96
CA GLU A 96 -6.95 8.16 -5.53
C GLU A 96 -8.11 7.18 -5.78
N PHE A 97 -9.33 7.60 -5.46
CA PHE A 97 -10.54 6.80 -5.61
C PHE A 97 -11.34 7.31 -6.80
N SER A 98 -11.45 6.50 -7.84
CA SER A 98 -12.37 6.76 -8.95
C SER A 98 -13.69 6.03 -8.69
N HIS A 99 -14.80 6.77 -8.73
CA HIS A 99 -16.13 6.15 -8.83
C HIS A 99 -16.40 5.85 -10.31
N ALA A 100 -16.71 4.59 -10.61
CA ALA A 100 -17.22 4.16 -11.92
C ALA A 100 -18.73 4.35 -12.02
#